data_AF-A0A7D9I905-F1
#
_entry.id   AF-A0A7D9I905-F1
#
_cell.length_a   1.000
_cell.length_b   1.000
_cell.length_c   1.000
_cell.angle_alpha   90.00
_cell.angle_beta   90.00
_cell.angle_gamma   90.00
#
_symmetry.space_group_name_H-M   'P 1'
#
loop_
_entity.id
_entity.type
_entity.pdbx_description
1 polymer ?
#
loop_
_entity_poly.entity_id
_entity_poly.type
_entity_poly.pdbx_seq_one_letter_code
_entity_poly.pdbx_strand_id
1 'polypeptide(L)'
;AFLFLRCFCPAIMNPRICNMMSDTPSPMASRTLTMVAKCLQNLANLIEFGAKEPYMIPLNPFIQKNKPRLVKFIDNLSSISYCPSASEQVSSDLARNLAFLHDKCVIHSQALKELSKNAPALQSLLIATENISNKAKAYVVSSRVSYAE
;
A
#
# COMPACT_ATOMS: atom_id res chain seq x y z
N ALA A 1 -13.41 -4.86 -3.93
CA ALA A 1 -12.46 -5.42 -2.93
C ALA A 1 -11.50 -4.38 -2.34
N PHE A 2 -10.79 -3.59 -3.14
CA PHE A 2 -9.75 -2.66 -2.64
C PHE A 2 -10.23 -1.70 -1.54
N LEU A 3 -11.30 -0.94 -1.79
CA LEU A 3 -11.73 0.15 -0.91
C LEU A 3 -12.08 -0.31 0.53
N PHE A 4 -12.87 -1.38 0.68
CA PHE A 4 -13.28 -1.84 2.01
C PHE A 4 -12.23 -2.77 2.65
N LEU A 5 -11.85 -3.85 1.96
CA LEU A 5 -10.96 -4.86 2.54
C LEU A 5 -9.54 -4.37 2.78
N ARG A 6 -9.02 -3.47 1.92
CA ARG A 6 -7.62 -3.03 1.97
C ARG A 6 -7.42 -1.59 2.44
N CYS A 7 -8.48 -0.77 2.49
CA CYS A 7 -8.38 0.62 2.94
C CYS A 7 -9.24 0.87 4.19
N PHE A 8 -10.56 0.88 4.07
CA PHE A 8 -11.43 1.29 5.19
C PHE A 8 -11.45 0.31 6.36
N CYS A 9 -11.61 -1.00 6.14
CA CYS A 9 -11.64 -1.97 7.24
C CYS A 9 -10.31 -2.01 8.02
N PRO A 10 -9.12 -2.02 7.37
CA PRO A 10 -7.84 -1.85 8.08
C PRO A 10 -7.76 -0.55 8.88
N ALA A 11 -8.22 0.58 8.32
CA ALA A 11 -8.21 1.87 9.01
C ALA A 11 -9.13 1.90 10.23
N ILE A 12 -10.31 1.27 10.14
CA ILE A 12 -11.25 1.15 11.27
C ILE A 12 -10.67 0.26 12.37
N MET A 13 -10.05 -0.87 12.01
CA MET A 13 -9.49 -1.81 12.98
C MET A 13 -8.22 -1.27 13.65
N ASN A 14 -7.42 -0.47 12.95
CA ASN A 14 -6.20 0.11 13.49
C ASN A 14 -6.07 1.61 13.16
N PRO A 15 -6.87 2.46 13.82
CA PRO A 15 -6.90 3.89 13.56
C PRO A 15 -5.56 4.60 13.82
N ARG A 16 -4.69 4.04 14.67
CA ARG A 16 -3.35 4.59 14.91
C ARG A 16 -2.43 4.50 13.70
N ILE A 17 -2.39 3.36 13.02
CA ILE A 17 -1.54 3.18 11.83
C ILE A 17 -1.97 4.14 10.70
N CYS A 18 -3.25 4.51 10.69
CA CYS A 18 -3.79 5.49 9.75
C CYS A 18 -3.71 6.94 10.25
N ASN A 19 -2.97 7.20 11.33
CA ASN A 19 -2.81 8.54 11.94
C ASN A 19 -4.14 9.23 12.30
N MET A 20 -5.20 8.46 12.56
CA MET A 20 -6.51 9.01 12.94
C MET A 20 -6.62 9.28 14.44
N MET A 21 -5.75 8.67 15.25
CA MET A 21 -5.67 8.89 16.70
C MET A 21 -4.25 8.71 17.22
N SER A 22 -3.92 9.40 18.31
CA SER A 22 -2.62 9.33 19.01
C SER A 22 -2.47 8.07 19.88
N ASP A 23 -3.51 7.76 20.65
CA ASP A 23 -3.48 6.72 21.68
C ASP A 23 -4.05 5.39 21.16
N THR A 24 -3.68 4.26 21.78
CA THR A 24 -4.31 2.99 21.40
C THR A 24 -5.72 2.90 21.99
N PRO A 25 -6.72 2.47 21.20
CA PRO A 25 -8.06 2.26 21.72
C PRO A 25 -8.01 1.22 22.84
N SER A 26 -8.83 1.44 23.88
CA SER A 26 -8.98 0.45 24.96
C SER A 26 -9.38 -0.92 24.40
N PRO A 27 -9.18 -2.03 25.14
CA PRO A 27 -9.57 -3.36 24.65
C PRO A 27 -11.05 -3.45 24.23
N MET A 28 -11.93 -2.75 24.97
CA MET A 28 -13.34 -2.66 24.65
C MET A 28 -13.58 -1.86 23.35
N ALA A 29 -12.95 -0.70 23.19
CA ALA A 29 -13.07 0.10 21.98
C ALA A 29 -12.55 -0.66 20.74
N SER A 30 -11.41 -1.35 20.88
CA SER A 30 -10.82 -2.19 19.82
C SER A 30 -11.77 -3.30 19.37
N ARG A 31 -12.46 -3.95 20.33
CA ARG A 31 -13.48 -4.97 20.04
C ARG A 31 -14.65 -4.37 19.26
N THR A 32 -15.15 -3.21 19.68
CA THR A 32 -16.25 -2.51 18.98
C THR A 32 -15.86 -2.14 17.56
N LEU A 33 -14.66 -1.56 17.37
CA LEU A 33 -14.13 -1.24 16.04
C LEU A 33 -14.02 -2.47 15.15
N THR A 34 -13.59 -3.60 15.71
CA THR A 34 -13.54 -4.88 14.99
C THR A 34 -14.93 -5.33 14.54
N MET A 35 -15.94 -5.23 15.40
CA MET A 35 -17.33 -5.57 15.03
C MET A 35 -17.87 -4.65 13.92
N VAL A 36 -17.58 -3.34 14.01
CA VAL A 36 -17.95 -2.37 12.98
C VAL A 36 -17.29 -2.71 11.64
N ALA A 37 -15.97 -2.93 11.65
CA ALA A 37 -15.22 -3.30 10.45
C ALA A 37 -15.74 -4.60 9.83
N LYS A 38 -16.12 -5.58 10.66
CA LYS A 38 -16.66 -6.87 10.20
C LYS A 38 -18.05 -6.73 9.58
N CYS A 39 -18.94 -5.95 10.20
CA CYS A 39 -20.24 -5.64 9.63
C CYS A 39 -20.09 -4.93 8.27
N LEU A 40 -19.21 -3.92 8.21
CA LEU A 40 -18.93 -3.19 6.99
C LEU A 40 -18.32 -4.09 5.91
N GLN A 41 -17.46 -5.03 6.29
CA GLN A 41 -16.86 -5.99 5.36
C GLN A 41 -17.91 -6.96 4.77
N ASN A 42 -18.85 -7.45 5.58
CA ASN A 42 -19.94 -8.29 5.08
C ASN A 42 -20.89 -7.52 4.17
N LEU A 43 -21.20 -6.26 4.52
CA LEU A 43 -21.92 -5.35 3.63
C LEU A 43 -21.16 -5.14 2.31
N ALA A 44 -19.85 -4.90 2.37
CA ALA A 44 -18.98 -4.75 1.19
C ALA A 44 -18.93 -6.00 0.29
N ASN A 45 -19.07 -7.18 0.90
CA ASN A 45 -19.15 -8.46 0.21
C ASN A 45 -20.58 -8.82 -0.23
N LEU A 46 -21.58 -7.99 0.09
CA LEU A 46 -23.00 -8.20 -0.19
C LEU A 46 -23.59 -9.48 0.43
N ILE A 47 -22.95 -10.01 1.48
CA ILE A 47 -23.36 -11.22 2.20
C ILE A 47 -23.88 -10.89 3.60
N GLU A 48 -24.67 -11.80 4.16
CA GLU A 48 -25.20 -11.72 5.51
C GLU A 48 -24.47 -12.66 6.45
N PHE A 49 -24.59 -12.42 7.76
CA PHE A 49 -24.09 -13.33 8.78
C PHE A 49 -24.97 -14.57 8.85
N GLY A 50 -24.33 -15.75 8.85
CA GLY A 50 -24.98 -17.05 9.00
C GLY A 50 -24.63 -17.73 10.33
N ALA A 51 -24.92 -19.03 10.42
CA ALA A 51 -24.75 -19.84 11.64
C ALA A 51 -23.30 -19.90 12.18
N LYS A 52 -22.29 -19.56 11.37
CA LYS A 52 -20.89 -19.47 11.81
C LYS A 52 -20.67 -18.31 12.79
N GLU A 53 -21.51 -17.29 12.75
CA GLU A 53 -21.35 -16.04 13.52
C GLU A 53 -22.67 -15.55 14.13
N PRO A 54 -23.27 -16.33 15.05
CA PRO A 54 -24.62 -16.07 15.54
C PRO A 54 -24.77 -14.71 16.23
N TYR A 55 -23.72 -14.24 16.91
CA TYR A 55 -23.68 -12.95 17.60
C TYR A 55 -23.76 -11.73 16.66
N MET A 56 -23.50 -11.91 15.35
CA MET A 56 -23.57 -10.82 14.36
C MET A 56 -24.87 -10.84 13.55
N ILE A 57 -25.68 -11.90 13.63
CA ILE A 57 -26.97 -12.03 12.93
C ILE A 57 -27.91 -10.82 13.15
N PRO A 58 -28.00 -10.21 14.35
CA PRO A 58 -28.83 -9.02 14.55
C PRO A 58 -28.48 -7.83 13.64
N LEU A 59 -27.30 -7.83 12.99
CA LEU A 59 -26.88 -6.79 12.05
C LEU A 59 -27.33 -7.07 10.60
N ASN A 60 -27.89 -8.24 10.29
CA ASN A 60 -28.37 -8.57 8.94
C ASN A 60 -29.40 -7.58 8.38
N PRO A 61 -30.37 -7.07 9.17
CA PRO A 61 -31.29 -6.03 8.67
C PRO A 61 -30.57 -4.75 8.24
N PHE A 62 -29.49 -4.37 8.93
CA PHE A 62 -28.66 -3.23 8.54
C PHE A 62 -27.95 -3.50 7.21
N ILE A 63 -27.40 -4.70 7.03
CA ILE A 63 -26.75 -5.10 5.78
C ILE A 63 -27.75 -5.05 4.63
N GLN A 64 -28.87 -5.75 4.73
CA GLN A 64 -29.90 -5.82 3.69
C GLN A 64 -30.38 -4.42 3.28
N LYS A 65 -30.66 -3.55 4.26
CA LYS A 65 -31.10 -2.17 4.01
C LYS A 65 -30.06 -1.33 3.25
N ASN A 66 -28.76 -1.55 3.47
CA ASN A 66 -27.71 -0.71 2.90
C ASN A 66 -27.04 -1.30 1.65
N LYS A 67 -27.26 -2.58 1.31
CA LYS A 67 -26.76 -3.21 0.07
C LYS A 67 -26.94 -2.30 -1.18
N PRO A 68 -28.15 -1.80 -1.51
CA PRO A 68 -28.34 -1.00 -2.72
C PRO A 68 -27.59 0.35 -2.67
N ARG A 69 -27.48 0.96 -1.47
CA ARG A 69 -26.75 2.22 -1.28
C ARG A 69 -25.25 2.04 -1.52
N LEU A 70 -24.71 0.92 -1.05
CA LEU A 70 -23.30 0.58 -1.24
C LEU A 70 -22.97 0.36 -2.72
N VAL A 71 -23.81 -0.38 -3.45
CA VAL A 71 -23.61 -0.63 -4.89
C VAL A 71 -23.58 0.72 -5.63
N LYS A 72 -24.57 1.57 -5.42
CA LYS A 72 -24.61 2.92 -6.01
C LYS A 72 -23.40 3.77 -5.66
N PHE A 73 -22.91 3.67 -4.43
CA PHE A 73 -21.71 4.39 -4.00
C PHE A 73 -20.46 3.92 -4.77
N ILE A 74 -20.27 2.61 -4.92
CA ILE A 74 -19.15 2.05 -5.70
C ILE A 74 -19.26 2.41 -7.18
N ASP A 75 -20.45 2.36 -7.77
CA ASP A 75 -20.67 2.75 -9.18
C ASP A 75 -20.34 4.22 -9.42
N ASN A 76 -20.76 5.10 -8.52
CA ASN A 76 -20.43 6.52 -8.60
C ASN A 76 -18.91 6.76 -8.50
N LEU A 77 -18.23 6.06 -7.59
CA LEU A 77 -16.78 6.17 -7.43
C LEU A 77 -16.01 5.67 -8.66
N SER A 78 -16.48 4.59 -9.29
CA SER A 78 -15.82 4.01 -10.47
C SER A 78 -16.09 4.79 -11.76
N SER A 79 -17.11 5.64 -11.79
CA SER A 79 -17.49 6.44 -12.96
C SER A 79 -16.62 7.70 -13.18
N ILE A 80 -15.68 8.00 -12.29
CA ILE A 80 -14.81 9.17 -12.39
C ILE A 80 -13.86 8.99 -13.57
N SER A 81 -14.09 9.75 -14.65
CA SER A 81 -13.29 9.72 -15.88
C SER A 81 -12.18 10.77 -15.94
N TYR A 82 -12.09 11.64 -14.93
CA TYR A 82 -11.07 12.69 -14.87
C TYR A 82 -9.85 12.17 -14.10
N CYS A 83 -8.72 12.06 -14.80
CA CYS A 83 -7.42 11.93 -14.17
C CYS A 83 -6.90 13.35 -13.91
N PRO A 84 -6.88 13.84 -12.66
CA PRO A 84 -6.22 15.12 -12.38
C PRO A 84 -4.78 15.04 -12.86
N SER A 85 -4.36 16.00 -13.69
CA SER A 85 -2.95 16.19 -14.02
C SER A 85 -2.18 16.21 -12.70
N ALA A 86 -1.17 15.35 -12.55
CA ALA A 86 -0.41 15.19 -11.32
C ALA A 86 0.15 16.54 -10.85
N SER A 87 -0.63 17.27 -10.06
CA SER A 87 -0.31 18.59 -9.53
C SER A 87 -0.40 18.55 -8.01
N GLU A 88 0.19 17.52 -7.43
CA GLU A 88 0.65 17.57 -6.06
C GLU A 88 2.09 17.06 -6.10
N GLN A 89 3.03 18.01 -5.97
CA GLN A 89 4.41 17.70 -5.66
C GLN A 89 4.42 17.01 -4.30
N VAL A 90 4.25 15.69 -4.30
CA VAL A 90 4.67 14.88 -3.17
C VAL A 90 6.18 15.07 -3.13
N SER A 91 6.65 15.94 -2.23
CA SER A 91 8.05 16.09 -1.85
C SER A 91 8.52 14.80 -1.16
N SER A 92 8.49 13.69 -1.90
CA SER A 92 9.25 12.50 -1.55
C SER A 92 10.69 12.81 -1.90
N ASP A 93 11.61 12.50 -0.98
CA ASP A 93 13.04 12.54 -1.23
C ASP A 93 13.36 11.58 -2.38
N LEU A 94 13.29 12.07 -3.61
CA LEU A 94 13.43 11.29 -4.83
C LEU A 94 14.78 10.56 -4.86
N ALA A 95 15.83 11.24 -4.38
CA ALA A 95 17.16 10.65 -4.27
C ALA A 95 17.14 9.44 -3.33
N ARG A 96 16.49 9.52 -2.17
CA ARG A 96 16.35 8.38 -1.24
C ARG A 96 15.52 7.25 -1.82
N ASN A 97 14.43 7.56 -2.51
CA ASN A 97 13.60 6.54 -3.17
C ASN A 97 14.38 5.83 -4.28
N LEU A 98 15.15 6.56 -5.09
CA LEU A 98 16.03 6.02 -6.11
C LEU A 98 17.16 5.18 -5.51
N ALA A 99 17.75 5.62 -4.40
CA ALA A 99 18.77 4.85 -3.68
C ALA A 99 18.20 3.53 -3.12
N PHE A 100 17.01 3.56 -2.53
CA PHE A 100 16.32 2.34 -2.08
C PHE A 100 16.01 1.38 -3.24
N LEU A 101 15.55 1.92 -4.37
CA LEU A 101 15.32 1.12 -5.57
C LEU A 101 16.63 0.49 -6.07
N HIS A 102 17.71 1.26 -6.11
CA HIS A 102 19.04 0.78 -6.49
C HIS A 102 19.50 -0.37 -5.59
N ASP A 103 19.36 -0.22 -4.26
CA ASP A 103 19.69 -1.28 -3.30
C ASP A 103 18.93 -2.58 -3.59
N LYS A 104 17.61 -2.49 -3.87
CA LYS A 104 16.81 -3.65 -4.28
C LYS A 104 17.27 -4.26 -5.60
N CYS A 105 17.65 -3.43 -6.59
CA CYS A 105 18.20 -3.91 -7.86
C CYS A 105 19.55 -4.62 -7.67
N VAL A 106 20.41 -4.16 -6.75
CA VAL A 106 21.69 -4.80 -6.44
C VAL A 106 21.47 -6.15 -5.76
N ILE A 107 20.60 -6.21 -4.74
CA ILE A 107 20.26 -7.44 -4.01
C ILE A 107 19.78 -8.54 -4.96
N HIS A 108 18.97 -8.17 -5.95
CA HIS A 108 18.39 -9.12 -6.91
C HIS A 108 19.08 -9.10 -8.29
N SER A 109 20.32 -8.61 -8.37
CA SER A 109 21.04 -8.41 -9.64
C SER A 109 21.20 -9.68 -10.47
N GLN A 110 21.38 -10.84 -9.85
CA GLN A 110 21.51 -12.12 -10.57
C GLN A 110 20.21 -12.52 -11.26
N ALA A 111 19.07 -12.43 -10.57
CA ALA A 111 17.76 -12.68 -11.15
C ALA A 111 17.43 -11.63 -12.23
N LEU A 112 17.83 -10.38 -12.02
CA LEU A 112 17.64 -9.30 -12.98
C LEU A 112 18.47 -9.53 -14.26
N LYS A 113 19.68 -10.09 -14.15
CA LYS A 113 20.52 -10.51 -15.29
C LYS A 113 19.85 -11.59 -16.12
N GLU A 114 19.27 -12.59 -15.48
CA GLU A 114 18.56 -13.67 -16.17
C GLU A 114 17.32 -13.16 -16.91
N LEU A 115 16.53 -12.30 -16.27
CA LEU A 115 15.34 -11.69 -16.87
C LEU A 115 15.68 -10.68 -17.99
N SER A 116 16.83 -10.00 -17.89
CA SER A 116 17.28 -9.03 -18.90
C SER A 116 17.58 -9.66 -20.27
N LYS A 117 17.80 -10.98 -20.33
CA LYS A 117 17.96 -11.69 -21.60
C LYS A 117 16.71 -11.63 -22.47
N ASN A 118 15.53 -11.48 -21.85
CA ASN A 118 14.24 -11.51 -22.51
C ASN A 118 13.52 -10.14 -22.55
N ALA A 119 14.08 -9.10 -21.93
CA ALA A 119 13.44 -7.79 -21.84
C ALA A 119 14.47 -6.64 -21.96
N PRO A 120 14.43 -5.83 -23.03
CA PRO A 120 15.41 -4.76 -23.27
C PRO A 120 15.36 -3.66 -22.21
N ALA A 121 14.18 -3.35 -21.65
CA ALA A 121 14.04 -2.37 -20.57
C ALA A 121 14.82 -2.76 -19.29
N LEU A 122 14.92 -4.06 -19.00
CA LEU A 122 15.67 -4.56 -17.85
C LEU A 122 17.19 -4.51 -18.08
N GLN A 123 17.65 -4.55 -19.33
CA GLN A 123 19.06 -4.35 -19.65
C GLN A 123 19.50 -2.92 -19.32
N SER A 124 18.70 -1.92 -19.71
CA SER A 124 18.97 -0.52 -19.36
C SER A 124 19.00 -0.31 -17.84
N LEU A 125 18.10 -0.96 -17.10
CA LEU A 125 18.06 -0.92 -15.64
C LEU A 125 19.29 -1.59 -14.99
N LEU A 126 19.73 -2.74 -15.53
CA LEU A 126 20.92 -3.43 -15.06
C LEU A 126 22.18 -2.57 -15.26
N ILE A 127 22.34 -2.00 -16.46
CA ILE A 127 23.46 -1.12 -16.79
C ILE A 127 23.46 0.10 -15.88
N ALA A 128 22.30 0.73 -15.66
CA ALA A 128 22.19 1.85 -14.73
C ALA A 128 22.59 1.44 -13.30
N THR A 129 22.17 0.26 -12.84
CA THR A 129 22.48 -0.26 -11.51
C THR A 129 23.98 -0.52 -11.34
N GLU A 130 24.63 -1.14 -12.33
CA GLU A 130 26.08 -1.39 -12.34
C GLU A 130 26.88 -0.07 -12.40
N ASN A 131 26.46 0.89 -13.24
CA ASN A 131 27.08 2.20 -13.35
C ASN A 131 27.01 3.00 -12.04
N ILE A 132 25.84 3.02 -11.38
CA ILE A 132 25.67 3.70 -10.09
C ILE A 132 26.53 3.05 -9.01
N SER A 133 26.58 1.70 -8.97
CA SER A 133 27.44 0.97 -8.03
C SER A 133 28.92 1.25 -8.25
N ASN A 134 29.37 1.34 -9.50
CA ASN A 134 30.76 1.63 -9.83
C ASN A 134 31.13 3.07 -9.47
N LYS A 135 30.25 4.04 -9.74
CA LYS A 135 30.44 5.43 -9.32
C LYS A 135 30.49 5.59 -7.81
N ALA A 136 29.64 4.88 -7.06
CA ALA A 136 29.66 4.90 -5.60
C ALA A 136 31.00 4.38 -5.04
N LYS A 137 31.52 3.28 -5.58
CA LYS A 137 32.84 2.75 -5.22
C LYS A 137 33.96 3.75 -5.53
N ALA A 138 33.93 4.38 -6.72
CA ALA A 138 34.93 5.37 -7.12
C ALA A 138 34.93 6.60 -6.18
N TYR A 139 33.76 7.06 -5.75
CA TYR A 139 33.63 8.18 -4.81
C TYR A 139 34.21 7.85 -3.42
N VAL A 140 33.96 6.64 -2.90
CA VAL A 140 34.51 6.17 -1.61
C VAL A 140 36.03 6.05 -1.68
N VAL A 141 36.58 5.61 -2.81
CA VAL A 141 38.03 5.53 -3.02
C VAL A 141 38.65 6.94 -3.10
N SER A 142 38.06 7.85 -3.87
CA SER A 142 38.56 9.22 -4.02
C SER A 142 38.53 10.02 -2.71
N SER A 143 37.49 9.85 -1.90
CA SER A 143 37.36 10.56 -0.61
C SER A 143 38.35 10.06 0.43
N ARG A 144 38.74 8.78 0.41
CA ARG A 144 39.78 8.25 1.32
C ARG A 144 41.18 8.76 0.99
N VAL A 145 41.45 9.13 -0.26
CA VAL A 145 42.76 9.66 -0.68
C VAL A 145 42.95 11.11 -0.23
N SER A 146 41.89 11.94 -0.23
CA SER A 146 41.96 13.35 0.19
C SER A 146 42.10 13.61 1.70
N TYR A 147 41.93 12.60 2.56
CA TYR A 147 42.18 12.71 4.01
C TYR A 147 43.52 12.08 4.44
N ALA A 148 44.33 11.62 3.49
CA ALA A 148 45.64 11.02 3.73
C ALA A 148 46.82 11.94 3.33
N GLU A 149 46.52 13.18 2.95
CA GLU A 149 47.47 14.30 2.77
C GLU A 149 47.26 15.34 3.88
#